data_AF-A0AAN5PL93-F1
#
_entry.id   AF-A0AAN5PL93-F1
#
_cell.length_a   1.000
_cell.length_b   1.000
_cell.length_c   1.000
_cell.angle_alpha   90.00
_cell.angle_beta   90.00
_cell.angle_gamma   90.00
#
_symmetry.space_group_name_H-M   'P 1'
#
loop_
_entity.id
_entity.type
_entity.pdbx_description
1 polymer ?
#
loop_
_entity_poly.entity_id
_entity_poly.type
_entity_poly.pdbx_seq_one_letter_code
_entity_poly.pdbx_strand_id
1 'polypeptide(L)'
;AFGADFVMIGGMLAGSAPTPGEVIQKDDGSKVKRYRGMASREAQEAFLGQMHEWKTAEGVATEVPFKENPDGIIADIIGGLRSGLTYAGADSISELQRKLNYVIVTQAGRIESLPHKLLEG
;
A
#
# COMPACT_ATOMS: atom_id res chain seq x y z
N ALA A 1 -2.06 -3.85 -18.11
CA ALA A 1 -3.30 -4.20 -17.39
C ALA A 1 -4.38 -3.18 -17.71
N PHE A 2 -4.61 -2.14 -16.89
CA PHE A 2 -5.69 -1.15 -17.10
C PHE A 2 -5.20 0.22 -17.59
N GLY A 3 -4.08 0.27 -18.32
CA GLY A 3 -3.63 1.45 -19.05
C GLY A 3 -2.69 2.42 -18.31
N ALA A 4 -2.45 2.27 -17.00
CA ALA A 4 -1.48 3.12 -16.30
C ALA A 4 -0.02 2.75 -16.63
N ASP A 5 0.82 3.76 -16.86
CA ASP A 5 2.27 3.60 -17.09
C ASP A 5 3.09 3.60 -15.80
N PHE A 6 2.58 4.31 -14.77
CA PHE A 6 3.17 4.37 -13.44
C PHE A 6 2.08 4.44 -12.38
N VAL A 7 2.45 4.12 -11.13
CA VAL A 7 1.58 4.23 -9.96
C VAL A 7 2.31 4.98 -8.86
N MET A 8 1.56 5.74 -8.06
CA MET A 8 2.07 6.39 -6.86
C MET A 8 1.56 5.63 -5.63
N ILE A 9 2.46 5.28 -4.72
CA ILE A 9 2.14 4.43 -3.58
C ILE A 9 2.57 5.12 -2.28
N GLY A 10 1.60 5.47 -1.44
CA GLY A 10 1.85 6.02 -0.10
C GLY A 10 1.94 4.92 0.95
N GLY A 11 0.81 4.29 1.28
CA GLY A 11 0.68 3.39 2.42
C GLY A 11 1.67 2.22 2.47
N MET A 12 2.05 1.63 1.32
CA MET A 12 3.00 0.51 1.31
C MET A 12 4.43 0.91 1.69
N LEU A 13 4.79 2.17 1.43
CA LEU A 13 6.12 2.75 1.67
C LEU A 13 6.20 3.59 2.94
N ALA A 14 5.05 4.05 3.46
CA ALA A 14 4.95 5.00 4.56
C ALA A 14 5.70 4.59 5.84
N GLY A 15 5.74 3.28 6.14
CA GLY A 15 6.43 2.74 7.31
C GLY A 15 7.93 2.49 7.13
N SER A 16 8.50 2.77 5.96
CA SER A 16 9.91 2.46 5.68
C SER A 16 10.90 3.37 6.44
N ALA A 17 12.10 2.88 6.69
CA ALA A 17 13.14 3.63 7.41
C ALA A 17 13.42 5.04 6.86
N PRO A 18 13.49 5.26 5.52
CA PRO A 18 13.78 6.59 4.98
C PRO A 18 12.65 7.61 5.11
N THR A 19 11.42 7.20 5.42
CA THR A 19 10.31 8.15 5.54
C THR A 19 10.48 9.06 6.76
N PRO A 20 9.90 10.28 6.78
CA PRO A 20 9.96 11.13 7.97
C PRO A 20 9.15 10.54 9.14
N GLY A 21 9.36 11.08 10.35
CA GLY A 21 8.62 10.72 11.57
C GLY A 21 9.33 9.67 12.43
N GLU A 22 8.98 9.66 13.71
CA GLU A 22 9.58 8.78 14.71
C GLU A 22 9.12 7.33 14.57
N VAL A 23 10.00 6.41 14.95
CA VAL A 23 9.67 4.99 15.09
C VAL A 23 9.17 4.78 16.51
N ILE A 24 7.91 4.38 16.63
CA ILE A 24 7.24 4.15 17.91
C ILE A 24 7.34 2.66 18.24
N GLN A 25 7.95 2.33 19.37
CA GLN A 25 7.94 0.97 19.90
C GLN A 25 6.68 0.76 20.74
N LYS A 26 5.96 -0.32 20.46
CA LYS A 26 4.75 -0.74 21.17
C LYS A 26 5.10 -1.71 22.30
N ASP A 27 4.19 -1.85 23.25
CA ASP A 27 4.36 -2.72 24.43
C ASP A 27 4.54 -4.20 24.04
N ASP A 28 3.99 -4.62 22.89
CA ASP A 28 4.16 -5.97 22.33
C ASP A 28 5.50 -6.16 21.59
N GLY A 29 6.38 -5.15 21.62
CA GLY A 29 7.68 -5.15 20.94
C GLY A 29 7.62 -4.80 19.46
N SER A 30 6.44 -4.64 18.86
CA SER A 30 6.30 -4.19 17.47
C SER A 30 6.74 -2.73 17.31
N LYS A 31 7.23 -2.40 16.13
CA LYS A 31 7.63 -1.03 15.76
C LYS A 31 6.68 -0.52 14.69
N VAL A 32 6.20 0.71 14.86
CA VAL A 32 5.31 1.37 13.89
C VAL A 32 5.78 2.80 13.60
N LYS A 33 5.28 3.37 12.50
CA LYS A 33 5.38 4.81 12.22
C LYS A 33 3.99 5.39 12.04
N ARG A 34 3.84 6.67 12.34
CA ARG A 34 2.60 7.40 12.05
C ARG A 34 2.51 7.73 10.57
N TYR A 35 1.39 7.38 9.95
CA TYR A 35 1.05 7.72 8.57
C TYR A 35 -0.28 8.47 8.53
N ARG A 36 -0.28 9.63 7.87
CA ARG A 36 -1.46 10.49 7.79
C ARG A 36 -1.71 10.91 6.35
N GLY A 37 -2.97 10.80 5.91
CA GLY A 37 -3.39 11.39 4.65
C GLY A 37 -3.37 12.91 4.73
N MET A 38 -3.04 13.60 3.63
CA MET A 38 -2.94 15.07 3.62
C MET A 38 -4.27 15.79 3.93
N ALA A 39 -5.39 15.11 3.72
CA ALA A 39 -6.73 15.59 4.10
C ALA A 39 -7.13 15.22 5.54
N SER A 40 -6.24 14.63 6.33
CA SER A 40 -6.49 14.38 7.75
C SER A 40 -6.36 15.66 8.56
N ARG A 41 -7.08 15.72 9.69
CA ARG A 41 -7.01 16.84 10.61
C ARG A 41 -5.58 17.14 11.05
N GLU A 42 -4.82 16.11 11.44
CA GLU A 42 -3.43 16.25 11.89
C GLU A 42 -2.52 16.84 10.80
N ALA A 43 -2.70 16.43 9.53
CA ALA A 43 -1.91 16.95 8.42
C ALA A 43 -2.31 18.39 8.06
N GLN A 44 -3.61 18.69 8.05
CA GLN A 44 -4.12 20.03 7.79
C GLN A 44 -3.72 21.01 8.89
N GLU A 45 -3.80 20.61 10.16
CA GLU A 45 -3.38 21.43 11.29
C GLU A 45 -1.87 21.72 11.26
N ALA A 46 -1.06 20.74 10.89
CA ALA A 46 0.37 20.93 10.74
C ALA A 46 0.76 21.84 9.55
N PHE A 47 -0.03 21.88 8.48
CA PHE A 47 0.29 22.62 7.26
C PHE A 47 -0.37 24.01 7.18
N LEU A 48 -1.61 24.13 7.62
CA LEU A 48 -2.46 25.34 7.51
C LEU A 48 -2.75 26.00 8.85
N GLY A 49 -2.34 25.41 9.97
CA GLY A 49 -2.77 25.82 11.30
C GLY A 49 -4.17 25.28 11.65
N GLN A 50 -4.76 25.79 12.73
CA GLN A 50 -6.00 25.23 13.30
C GLN A 50 -7.10 25.04 12.24
N MET A 51 -7.60 23.81 12.15
CA MET A 51 -8.69 23.48 11.26
C MET A 51 -9.99 24.12 11.79
N HIS A 52 -10.63 24.94 10.96
CA HIS A 52 -11.91 25.57 11.32
C HIS A 52 -13.00 24.51 11.54
N GLU A 53 -13.88 24.73 12.51
CA GLU A 53 -14.95 23.80 12.91
C GLU A 53 -15.93 23.44 11.78
N TRP A 54 -16.09 24.30 10.78
CA TRP A 54 -16.97 24.06 9.62
C TRP A 54 -16.34 23.13 8.57
N LYS A 55 -15.05 22.82 8.67
CA LYS A 55 -14.36 21.88 7.77
C LYS A 55 -14.40 20.48 8.37
N THR A 56 -14.64 19.48 7.53
CA THR A 56 -14.57 18.06 7.90
C THR A 56 -13.32 17.43 7.32
N ALA A 57 -12.61 16.64 8.12
CA ALA A 57 -11.43 15.91 7.66
C ALA A 57 -11.87 14.71 6.83
N GLU A 58 -11.35 14.59 5.60
CA GLU A 58 -11.65 13.48 4.69
C GLU A 58 -10.59 12.37 4.79
N GLY A 59 -9.42 12.69 5.36
CA GLY A 59 -8.33 11.76 5.57
C GLY A 59 -8.25 11.26 7.02
N VAL A 60 -7.61 10.10 7.19
CA VAL A 60 -7.30 9.53 8.50
C VAL A 60 -5.81 9.58 8.80
N ALA A 61 -5.49 9.62 10.09
CA ALA A 61 -4.16 9.30 10.60
C ALA A 61 -4.20 7.89 11.20
N THR A 62 -3.18 7.11 10.91
CA THR A 62 -3.07 5.71 11.36
C THR A 62 -1.61 5.37 11.65
N GLU A 63 -1.39 4.18 12.18
CA GLU A 63 -0.07 3.63 12.39
C GLU A 63 0.17 2.52 11.36
N VAL A 64 1.37 2.51 10.78
CA VAL A 64 1.79 1.49 9.83
C VAL A 64 3.02 0.76 10.39
N PRO A 65 3.16 -0.56 10.14
CA PRO A 65 4.32 -1.30 10.59
C PRO A 65 5.62 -0.67 10.09
N PHE A 66 6.60 -0.55 10.98
CA PHE A 66 7.93 -0.08 10.65
C PHE A 66 8.65 -1.13 9.81
N LYS A 67 9.27 -0.70 8.71
CA LYS A 67 10.02 -1.55 7.81
C LYS A 67 11.44 -1.00 7.67
N GLU A 68 12.40 -1.72 8.25
CA GLU A 68 13.79 -1.27 8.28
C GLU A 68 14.46 -1.31 6.90
N ASN A 69 14.16 -2.34 6.10
CA ASN A 69 14.74 -2.53 4.77
C ASN A 69 13.77 -2.05 3.67
N PRO A 70 13.94 -0.82 3.13
CA PRO A 70 13.11 -0.32 2.02
C PRO A 70 13.35 -1.11 0.72
N ASP A 71 14.57 -1.57 0.47
CA ASP A 71 14.92 -2.30 -0.76
C ASP A 71 14.17 -3.64 -0.84
N GLY A 72 13.95 -4.29 0.30
CA GLY A 72 13.11 -5.48 0.38
C GLY A 72 11.67 -5.22 -0.09
N ILE A 73 11.09 -4.08 0.29
CA ILE A 73 9.73 -3.70 -0.16
C ILE A 73 9.68 -3.53 -1.68
N ILE A 74 10.69 -2.85 -2.24
CA ILE A 74 10.78 -2.60 -3.68
C ILE A 74 11.00 -3.91 -4.44
N ALA A 75 11.89 -4.78 -3.94
CA ALA A 75 12.14 -6.09 -4.50
C ALA A 75 10.87 -6.96 -4.54
N ASP A 76 10.07 -6.97 -3.48
CA ASP A 76 8.79 -7.70 -3.42
C ASP A 76 7.79 -7.18 -4.46
N ILE A 77 7.65 -5.85 -4.58
CA ILE A 77 6.77 -5.22 -5.58
C ILE A 77 7.21 -5.62 -7.01
N ILE A 78 8.52 -5.52 -7.30
CA ILE A 78 9.08 -5.89 -8.59
C ILE A 78 8.89 -7.39 -8.86
N GLY A 79 9.10 -8.23 -7.85
CA GLY A 79 8.88 -9.67 -7.93
C GLY A 79 7.44 -10.01 -8.30
N GLY A 80 6.46 -9.42 -7.62
CA GLY A 80 5.04 -9.59 -7.92
C GLY A 80 4.68 -9.12 -9.33
N LEU A 81 5.21 -7.97 -9.76
CA LEU A 81 4.99 -7.45 -11.11
C LEU A 81 5.54 -8.40 -12.20
N ARG A 82 6.77 -8.90 -12.03
CA ARG A 82 7.40 -9.86 -12.97
C ARG A 82 6.65 -11.19 -13.04
N SER A 83 6.20 -11.71 -11.90
CA SER A 83 5.34 -12.90 -11.86
C SER A 83 4.02 -12.68 -12.59
N GLY A 84 3.38 -11.51 -12.37
CA GLY A 84 2.15 -11.14 -13.07
C GLY A 84 2.32 -11.04 -14.60
N LEU A 85 3.43 -10.46 -15.05
CA LEU A 85 3.80 -10.41 -16.48
C LEU A 85 3.95 -11.82 -17.07
N THR A 86 4.61 -12.72 -16.34
CA THR A 86 4.80 -14.12 -16.75
C THR A 86 3.46 -14.85 -16.91
N TYR A 87 2.54 -14.75 -15.95
CA TYR A 87 1.22 -15.37 -16.05
C TYR A 87 0.35 -14.82 -17.18
N ALA A 88 0.57 -13.56 -17.53
CA ALA A 88 -0.15 -12.91 -18.63
C ALA A 88 0.51 -13.12 -20.01
N GLY A 89 1.68 -13.78 -20.08
CA GLY A 89 2.42 -13.96 -21.34
C GLY A 89 2.84 -12.63 -21.98
N ALA A 90 3.34 -11.69 -21.16
CA ALA A 90 3.79 -10.37 -21.59
C ALA A 90 5.22 -10.10 -21.10
N ASP A 91 6.07 -9.56 -21.96
CA ASP A 91 7.47 -9.21 -21.65
C ASP A 91 7.63 -7.75 -21.19
N SER A 92 6.57 -6.94 -21.33
CA SER A 92 6.56 -5.52 -20.94
C SER A 92 5.21 -5.05 -20.42
N ILE A 93 5.20 -3.91 -19.72
CA ILE A 93 3.97 -3.26 -19.25
C ILE A 93 3.06 -2.90 -20.43
N SER A 94 3.63 -2.34 -21.51
CA SER A 94 2.87 -1.97 -22.70
C SER A 94 2.24 -3.19 -23.39
N GLU A 95 2.93 -4.32 -23.40
CA GLU A 95 2.38 -5.57 -23.91
C GLU A 95 1.27 -6.12 -23.02
N LEU A 96 1.46 -6.09 -21.70
CA LEU A 96 0.43 -6.45 -20.74
C LEU A 96 -0.81 -5.55 -20.86
N GLN A 97 -0.67 -4.26 -21.17
CA GLN A 97 -1.80 -3.37 -21.42
C GLN A 97 -2.57 -3.73 -22.69
N ARG A 98 -1.90 -4.22 -23.75
CA ARG A 98 -2.54 -4.61 -25.02
C ARG A 98 -3.17 -6.00 -24.99
N LYS A 99 -2.53 -6.97 -24.30
CA LYS A 99 -2.94 -8.38 -24.27
C LYS A 99 -3.90 -8.74 -23.14
N LEU A 100 -4.18 -7.82 -22.20
CA LEU A 100 -4.92 -8.14 -20.98
C LEU A 100 -6.27 -8.78 -21.31
N ASN A 101 -6.47 -10.01 -20.86
CA ASN A 101 -7.78 -10.58 -20.65
C ASN A 101 -8.10 -10.51 -19.15
N TYR A 102 -9.27 -10.01 -18.80
CA TYR A 102 -9.70 -9.90 -17.41
C TYR A 102 -11.14 -10.37 -17.26
N VAL A 103 -11.48 -10.82 -16.06
CA VAL A 103 -12.83 -11.21 -15.67
C VAL A 103 -13.19 -10.52 -14.37
N ILE A 104 -14.48 -10.29 -14.16
CA ILE A 104 -14.99 -9.80 -12.88
C ILE A 104 -15.26 -11.01 -12.00
N VAL A 105 -14.65 -11.03 -10.82
CA VAL A 105 -14.84 -12.11 -9.84
C VAL A 105 -15.89 -11.71 -8.81
N THR A 106 -16.66 -12.70 -8.34
CA THR A 106 -17.60 -12.50 -7.23
C THR A 106 -16.86 -12.44 -5.89
N GLN A 107 -17.55 -11.99 -4.84
CA GLN A 107 -17.01 -12.01 -3.48
C GLN A 107 -16.57 -13.42 -3.04
N ALA A 108 -17.32 -14.46 -3.43
CA ALA A 108 -16.98 -15.84 -3.14
C ALA A 108 -15.65 -16.26 -3.82
N GLY A 109 -15.48 -15.92 -5.11
CA GLY A 109 -14.22 -16.18 -5.83
C GLY A 109 -13.01 -15.46 -5.23
N ARG A 110 -13.21 -14.24 -4.70
CA ARG A 110 -12.14 -13.54 -3.95
C ARG A 110 -11.73 -14.30 -2.69
N ILE A 111 -12.70 -14.81 -1.91
CA ILE A 111 -12.41 -15.57 -0.69
C ILE A 111 -11.67 -16.87 -1.02
N GLU A 112 -12.10 -17.57 -2.07
CA GLU A 112 -11.45 -18.78 -2.56
C GLU A 112 -9.99 -18.54 -2.99
N SER A 113 -9.70 -17.37 -3.56
CA SER A 113 -8.36 -17.01 -4.04
C SER A 113 -7.38 -16.68 -2.91
N LEU A 114 -7.87 -16.38 -1.70
CA LEU A 114 -7.01 -16.20 -0.54
C LEU A 114 -6.48 -17.56 -0.08
N PRO A 115 -5.27 -17.60 0.52
CA PRO A 115 -4.78 -18.81 1.15
C PRO A 115 -5.83 -19.36 2.11
N HIS A 116 -6.27 -20.60 1.86
CA HIS A 116 -7.23 -21.32 2.67
C HIS A 116 -6.63 -22.69 3.04
N LYS A 117 -6.95 -23.20 4.24
CA LYS A 117 -6.31 -24.38 4.85
C LYS A 117 -4.83 -24.18 5.21
N LEU A 118 -4.55 -23.11 5.95
CA LEU A 118 -3.24 -22.89 6.55
C LEU A 118 -3.01 -23.95 7.64
N LEU A 119 -1.75 -24.36 7.84
CA LEU A 119 -1.37 -25.18 8.98
C LEU A 119 -1.67 -24.37 10.25
N GLU A 120 -2.54 -24.88 11.11
CA GLU A 120 -2.76 -24.31 12.43
C GLU A 120 -1.45 -24.49 13.22
N GLY A 121 -0.90 -23.37 13.70
CA GLY A 121 0.24 -23.33 14.62
C GLY A 121 -0.22 -23.32 16.06
#